data_AF-A0A699YFW1-F1
#
_entry.id   AF-A0A699YFW1-F1
#
_cell.length_a   1.000
_cell.length_b   1.000
_cell.length_c   1.000
_cell.angle_alpha   90.00
_cell.angle_beta   90.00
_cell.angle_gamma   90.00
#
_symmetry.space_group_name_H-M   'P 1'
#
loop_
_entity.id
_entity.type
_entity.pdbx_description
1 polymer ?
#
loop_
_entity_poly.entity_id
_entity_poly.type
_entity_poly.pdbx_seq_one_letter_code
_entity_poly.pdbx_strand_id
1 'polypeptide(L)' 'KQEALQDAQAAVDLAPPDFVNGWVRLIDCQYACGDTQAAISTLSRALKACPTFAGIREYKAIVQALGVKGRRIT' A
#
# COMPACT_ATOMS: atom_id res chain seq x y z
N LYS A 1 -7.66 14.23 7.10
CA LYS A 1 -7.17 13.42 5.96
C LYS A 1 -5.64 13.43 5.86
N GLN A 2 -4.98 14.58 5.96
CA GLN A 2 -3.52 14.65 5.90
C GLN A 2 -2.81 14.03 7.13
N GLU A 3 -3.36 14.16 8.34
CA GLU A 3 -2.80 13.54 9.54
C GLU A 3 -2.77 12.00 9.42
N ALA A 4 -3.86 11.38 8.98
CA ALA A 4 -3.92 9.93 8.77
C ALA A 4 -2.89 9.43 7.74
N LEU A 5 -2.59 10.23 6.71
CA LEU A 5 -1.54 9.92 5.74
C LEU A 5 -0.15 10.00 6.38
N GLN A 6 0.11 11.03 7.19
CA GLN A 6 1.37 11.19 7.92
C GLN A 6 1.59 10.05 8.92
N ASP A 7 0.55 9.69 9.68
CA ASP A 7 0.60 8.57 10.64
C ASP A 7 0.85 7.24 9.92
N ALA A 8 0.20 7.02 8.78
CA ALA A 8 0.40 5.81 7.99
C ALA A 8 1.80 5.76 7.36
N GLN A 9 2.35 6.90 6.94
CA GLN A 9 3.71 7.00 6.42
C GLN A 9 4.73 6.70 7.53
N ALA A 10 4.58 7.33 8.70
CA ALA A 10 5.41 7.07 9.86
C ALA A 10 5.35 5.59 10.28
N ALA A 11 4.18 4.95 10.19
CA ALA A 11 4.04 3.53 10.48
C ALA A 11 4.88 2.65 9.53
N VAL A 12 4.96 3.00 8.25
CA VAL A 12 5.81 2.28 7.28
C VAL A 12 7.29 2.55 7.50
N ASP A 13 7.65 3.77 7.91
CA ASP A 13 9.05 4.17 8.11
C ASP A 13 9.63 3.64 9.43
N LEU A 14 8.79 3.49 10.47
CA LEU A 14 9.19 2.99 11.79
C LEU A 14 9.05 1.47 11.92
N ALA A 15 8.09 0.86 11.23
CA ALA A 15 7.86 -0.57 11.35
C ALA A 15 8.87 -1.37 10.52
N PRO A 16 9.14 -2.63 10.92
CA PRO A 16 9.90 -3.55 10.10
C PRO A 16 9.27 -3.70 8.70
N PRO A 17 10.07 -3.93 7.65
CA PRO A 17 9.56 -4.03 6.27
C PRO A 17 8.47 -5.08 6.05
N ASP A 18 8.44 -6.12 6.87
CA ASP A 18 7.45 -7.21 6.85
C ASP A 18 6.12 -6.85 7.56
N PHE A 19 6.01 -5.65 8.12
CA PHE A 19 4.78 -5.17 8.74
C PHE A 19 3.74 -4.77 7.69
N VAL A 20 3.04 -5.77 7.17
CA VAL A 20 2.01 -5.65 6.13
C VAL A 20 0.94 -4.61 6.47
N ASN A 21 0.51 -4.55 7.73
CA ASN A 21 -0.58 -3.66 8.15
C ASN A 21 -0.24 -2.17 7.96
N GLY A 22 1.04 -1.79 8.08
CA GLY A 22 1.48 -0.42 7.81
C GLY A 22 1.30 -0.05 6.34
N TRP A 23 1.74 -0.94 5.46
CA TRP A 23 1.61 -0.77 4.00
C TRP A 23 0.15 -0.70 3.55
N VAL A 24 -0.72 -1.60 4.05
CA VAL A 24 -2.17 -1.56 3.74
C VAL A 24 -2.76 -0.22 4.14
N ARG A 25 -2.46 0.25 5.35
CA ARG A 25 -3.03 1.49 5.89
C ARG A 25 -2.58 2.72 5.10
N LEU A 26 -1.33 2.76 4.65
CA LEU A 26 -0.81 3.82 3.80
C LEU A 26 -1.49 3.84 2.43
N ILE A 27 -1.64 2.67 1.81
CA ILE A 27 -2.31 2.52 0.50
C ILE A 27 -3.78 2.97 0.60
N ASP A 28 -4.50 2.54 1.64
CA ASP A 28 -5.90 2.92 1.87
C ASP A 28 -6.03 4.42 2.11
N CYS A 29 -5.11 5.03 2.87
CA CYS A 29 -5.12 6.48 3.10
C CYS A 29 -4.87 7.25 1.79
N GLN A 30 -3.91 6.83 0.97
CA GLN A 30 -3.61 7.44 -0.33
C GLN A 30 -4.81 7.32 -1.27
N TYR A 31 -5.41 6.14 -1.35
CA TYR A 31 -6.61 5.90 -2.16
C TYR A 31 -7.81 6.74 -1.68
N ALA A 32 -8.06 6.83 -0.37
CA ALA A 32 -9.12 7.66 0.23
C ALA A 32 -8.88 9.18 0.09
N CYS A 33 -7.63 9.58 -0.13
CA CYS A 33 -7.26 10.95 -0.51
C CYS A 33 -7.44 11.22 -2.01
N GLY A 34 -7.76 10.20 -2.81
CA GLY A 34 -7.88 10.29 -4.27
C GLY A 34 -6.56 10.12 -5.01
N ASP A 35 -5.45 9.91 -4.29
CA ASP A 35 -4.13 9.75 -4.88
C ASP A 35 -3.86 8.27 -5.21
N THR A 36 -4.54 7.81 -6.26
CA THR A 36 -4.43 6.42 -6.74
C THR A 36 -3.02 6.13 -7.27
N GLN A 37 -2.32 7.13 -7.81
CA GLN A 37 -0.97 6.95 -8.34
C GLN A 37 0.06 6.73 -7.21
N ALA A 38 -0.05 7.49 -6.11
CA ALA A 38 0.74 7.25 -4.92
C ALA A 38 0.45 5.86 -4.33
N ALA A 39 -0.82 5.46 -4.25
CA ALA A 39 -1.23 4.14 -3.77
C ALA A 39 -0.61 2.99 -4.58
N ILE A 40 -0.56 3.09 -5.91
CA ILE A 40 0.09 2.10 -6.79
C ILE A 40 1.62 2.06 -6.55
N SER A 41 2.25 3.22 -6.38
CA SER A 41 3.68 3.31 -6.07
C SER A 41 3.99 2.65 -4.72
N THR A 42 3.18 2.93 -3.70
CA THR A 42 3.30 2.32 -2.38
C THR A 42 3.09 0.81 -2.43
N LEU A 43 2.08 0.32 -3.17
CA LEU A 43 1.88 -1.11 -3.38
C LEU A 43 3.12 -1.79 -4.00
N SER A 44 3.75 -1.14 -4.98
CA SER A 44 4.98 -1.63 -5.61
C SER A 44 6.15 -1.69 -4.63
N ARG A 45 6.29 -0.68 -3.75
CA ARG A 45 7.29 -0.67 -2.67
C ARG A 45 7.00 -1.77 -1.64
N ALA A 46 5.74 -1.95 -1.25
CA ALA A 46 5.33 -2.98 -0.31
C ALA A 46 5.69 -4.38 -0.82
N LEU A 47 5.45 -4.68 -2.09
CA LEU A 47 5.83 -5.96 -2.70
C LEU A 47 7.35 -6.19 -2.76
N LYS A 48 8.14 -5.12 -2.94
CA LYS A 48 9.61 -5.19 -2.95
C LYS A 48 10.19 -5.37 -1.55
N ALA A 49 9.61 -4.69 -0.56
CA ALA A 49 10.04 -4.73 0.83
C ALA A 49 9.54 -5.99 1.57
N CYS A 50 8.35 -6.47 1.20
CA CYS A 50 7.65 -7.57 1.84
C CYS A 50 7.13 -8.55 0.77
N PRO A 51 7.91 -9.60 0.42
CA PRO A 51 7.49 -10.60 -0.56
C PRO A 51 6.18 -11.33 -0.16
N THR A 52 5.87 -11.41 1.13
CA THR A 52 4.63 -12.01 1.65
C THR A 52 3.40 -11.11 1.51
N PHE A 53 3.58 -9.83 1.16
CA PHE A 53 2.48 -8.88 0.99
C PHE A 53 1.47 -9.34 -0.08
N ALA A 54 1.92 -9.97 -1.16
CA ALA A 54 1.03 -10.52 -2.20
C ALA A 54 0.14 -11.67 -1.69
N GLY A 55 0.50 -12.29 -0.55
CA GLY A 55 -0.20 -13.41 0.04
C GLY A 55 -1.31 -13.02 1.02
N ILE A 56 -1.44 -11.74 1.39
CA ILE A 56 -2.47 -11.32 2.34
C ILE A 56 -3.86 -11.32 1.70
N ARG A 57 -4.89 -11.46 2.52
CA ARG A 57 -6.29 -11.53 2.07
C ARG A 57 -6.73 -10.26 1.35
N GLU A 58 -6.25 -9.11 1.84
CA GLU A 58 -6.57 -7.77 1.41
C GLU A 58 -5.91 -7.39 0.08
N TYR A 59 -4.82 -8.08 -0.32
CA TYR A 59 -4.05 -7.75 -1.53
C TYR A 59 -4.92 -7.70 -2.78
N LYS A 60 -5.80 -8.69 -2.96
CA LYS A 60 -6.69 -8.74 -4.12
C LYS A 60 -7.68 -7.57 -4.16
N ALA A 61 -8.20 -7.18 -3.00
CA ALA A 61 -9.12 -6.05 -2.88
C ALA A 61 -8.41 -4.73 -3.22
N ILE A 62 -7.18 -4.56 -2.72
CA ILE A 62 -6.34 -3.40 -3.01
C ILE A 62 -6.05 -3.30 -4.52
N VAL A 63 -5.58 -4.39 -5.13
CA VAL A 63 -5.27 -4.43 -6.57
C VAL A 63 -6.50 -4.12 -7.43
N GLN A 64 -7.67 -4.64 -7.04
CA GLN A 64 -8.93 -4.36 -7.73
C GLN A 64 -9.36 -2.90 -7.56
N ALA A 65 -9.28 -2.34 -6.35
CA ALA A 65 -9.64 -0.96 -6.05
C ALA A 65 -8.75 0.04 -6.80
N LEU A 66 -7.45 -0.24 -6.87
CA LEU A 66 -6.48 0.57 -7.60
C LEU A 66 -6.55 0.38 -9.13
N GLY A 67 -7.41 -0.52 -9.63
CA GLY A 67 -7.58 -0.78 -11.05
C GLY A 67 -6.32 -1.38 -11.72
N VAL A 68 -5.41 -1.97 -10.95
CA VAL A 68 -4.15 -2.53 -11.44
C VAL A 68 -4.40 -3.91 -12.08
N LYS A 69 -5.06 -3.92 -13.24
CA LYS A 69 -5.20 -5.14 -14.05
C LYS A 69 -3.94 -5.36 -14.88
N GLY A 70 -3.07 -6.26 -14.43
CA GLY A 70 -1.98 -6.83 -15.25
C GLY A 70 -0.93 -5.85 -15.79
N ARG A 71 -1.06 -4.55 -15.53
CA ARG A 71 -0.06 -3.53 -15.89
C ARG A 71 1.03 -3.54 -14.84
N ARG A 72 1.99 -4.45 -15.04
CA ARG A 72 3.38 -4.39 -14.59
C ARG A 72 3.58 -3.64 -13.26
N ILE A 73 3.17 -4.29 -12.17
CA ILE A 73 3.87 -4.16 -10.89
C ILE A 73 5.19 -4.92 -11.06
N THR A 74 6.16 -4.31 -11.73
CA THR A 74 7.55 -4.78 -11.90
C THR A 74 8.48 -3.67 -11.45
#